data_AF-A0A7C8CJT6-F1
#
_entry.id   AF-A0A7C8CJT6-F1
#
_cell.length_a   1.000
_cell.length_b   1.000
_cell.length_c   1.000
_cell.angle_alpha   90.00
_cell.angle_beta   90.00
_cell.angle_gamma   90.00
#
_symmetry.space_group_name_H-M   'P 1'
#
loop_
_entity.id
_entity.type
_entity.pdbx_description
1 polymer ?
#
loop_
_entity_poly.entity_id
_entity_poly.type
_entity_poly.pdbx_seq_one_letter_code
_entity_poly.pdbx_strand_id
1 'polypeptide(L)'
;MSKLIDLNLRPDEETLRQFGWIALAGFGFLAVIAWWELLVFGFGLGPARPWVAGFFAGLGALGALFSLVFPKANLPIYVGLSVVAYPIGLVLANVILGALFYGLITPVGLVFRLMARDSLKRKFEPEARTYWEQSKKNRSLESYFKQF
;
A
#
# COMPACT_ATOMS: atom_id res chain seq x y z
N MET A 1 -14.03 -16.57 3.16
CA MET A 1 -12.58 -16.56 2.85
C MET A 1 -12.06 -15.16 3.12
N SER A 2 -11.03 -15.03 3.98
CA SER A 2 -10.44 -13.75 4.36
C SER A 2 -9.84 -13.05 3.12
N LYS A 3 -10.47 -11.95 2.68
CA LYS A 3 -9.96 -11.08 1.62
C LYS A 3 -8.92 -10.15 2.24
N LEU A 4 -7.66 -10.58 2.30
CA LEU A 4 -6.58 -9.70 2.79
C LEU A 4 -6.28 -8.57 1.79
N ILE A 5 -6.59 -8.76 0.51
CA ILE A 5 -6.47 -7.76 -0.55
C ILE A 5 -7.63 -7.97 -1.54
N ASP A 6 -8.51 -6.98 -1.69
CA ASP A 6 -9.59 -7.01 -2.67
C ASP A 6 -9.09 -6.53 -4.03
N LEU A 7 -8.92 -7.47 -4.97
CA LEU A 7 -8.56 -7.15 -6.34
C LEU A 7 -9.81 -6.66 -7.08
N ASN A 8 -9.86 -5.36 -7.38
CA ASN A 8 -10.98 -4.78 -8.12
C ASN A 8 -10.90 -5.14 -9.61
N LEU A 9 -11.52 -6.27 -10.00
CA LEU A 9 -11.55 -6.77 -11.39
C LEU A 9 -12.62 -6.08 -12.26
N ARG A 10 -13.47 -5.24 -11.68
CA ARG A 10 -14.49 -4.46 -12.37
C ARG A 10 -14.40 -2.99 -11.89
N PRO A 11 -13.31 -2.30 -12.22
CA PRO A 11 -13.12 -0.91 -11.82
C PRO A 11 -14.19 -0.02 -12.42
N ASP A 12 -14.52 1.03 -11.68
CA ASP A 12 -15.40 2.08 -12.17
C ASP A 12 -14.71 2.91 -13.28
N GLU A 13 -15.48 3.61 -14.10
CA GLU A 13 -14.92 4.38 -15.22
C GLU A 13 -13.93 5.46 -14.75
N GLU A 14 -14.13 6.00 -13.54
CA GLU A 14 -13.20 6.94 -12.92
C GLU A 14 -11.83 6.32 -12.62
N THR A 15 -11.79 5.10 -12.08
CA THR A 15 -10.54 4.39 -11.77
C THR A 15 -9.76 4.07 -13.04
N LEU A 16 -10.44 3.68 -14.12
CA LEU A 16 -9.81 3.49 -15.44
C LEU A 16 -9.25 4.80 -16.00
N ARG A 17 -9.89 5.93 -15.69
CA ARG A 17 -9.39 7.25 -16.05
C ARG A 17 -8.12 7.62 -15.29
N GLN A 18 -8.13 7.42 -13.97
CA GLN A 18 -6.96 7.64 -13.10
C GLN A 18 -5.77 6.77 -13.53
N PHE A 19 -6.02 5.51 -13.91
CA PHE A 19 -4.99 4.61 -14.42
C PHE A 19 -4.26 5.17 -15.66
N GLY A 20 -4.97 5.82 -16.58
CA GLY A 20 -4.36 6.46 -17.75
C GLY A 20 -3.42 7.61 -17.40
N TRP A 21 -3.80 8.43 -16.42
CA TRP A 21 -2.94 9.51 -15.91
C TRP A 21 -1.71 8.96 -15.17
N ILE A 22 -1.88 7.89 -14.40
CA ILE A 22 -0.77 7.20 -13.74
C ILE A 22 0.18 6.60 -14.77
N ALA A 23 -0.35 5.98 -15.84
CA ALA A 23 0.45 5.47 -16.94
C ALA A 23 1.22 6.60 -17.66
N LEU A 24 0.57 7.74 -17.93
CA LEU A 24 1.24 8.91 -18.51
C LEU A 24 2.39 9.41 -17.63
N ALA A 25 2.16 9.53 -16.32
CA ALA A 25 3.19 9.96 -15.39
C ALA A 25 4.34 8.94 -15.30
N GLY A 26 4.02 7.65 -15.20
CA GLY A 26 5.01 6.57 -15.10
C GLY A 26 5.86 6.43 -16.35
N PHE A 27 5.22 6.31 -17.52
CA PHE A 27 5.93 6.20 -18.79
C PHE A 27 6.60 7.52 -19.21
N GLY A 28 6.01 8.68 -18.88
CA GLY A 28 6.64 9.98 -19.07
C GLY A 28 7.91 10.13 -18.24
N PHE A 29 7.89 9.68 -16.98
CA PHE A 29 9.07 9.65 -16.12
C PHE A 29 10.15 8.72 -16.68
N LEU A 30 9.78 7.53 -17.18
CA LEU A 30 10.72 6.62 -17.86
C LEU A 30 11.30 7.24 -19.14
N ALA A 31 10.50 7.98 -19.92
CA ALA A 31 10.96 8.69 -21.10
C ALA A 31 11.99 9.77 -20.75
N VAL A 32 11.78 10.49 -19.64
CA VAL A 32 12.71 11.51 -19.12
C VAL A 32 14.02 10.87 -18.62
N ILE A 33 13.94 9.75 -17.89
CA ILE A 33 15.13 8.99 -17.46
C ILE A 33 15.91 8.48 -18.68
N ALA A 34 15.22 7.94 -19.70
CA ALA A 34 15.85 7.48 -20.94
C ALA A 34 16.49 8.66 -21.71
N TRP A 35 15.84 9.81 -21.74
CA TRP A 35 16.37 11.00 -22.40
C TRP A 35 17.63 11.55 -21.72
N TRP A 36 17.67 11.54 -20.38
CA TRP A 36 18.85 11.95 -19.62
C TRP A 36 19.86 10.82 -19.37
N GLU A 37 19.63 9.64 -19.94
CA GLU A 37 20.49 8.46 -19.79
C GLU A 37 20.82 8.16 -18.31
N LEU A 38 19.81 8.27 -17.44
CA LEU A 38 19.96 8.05 -16.01
C LEU A 38 19.62 6.60 -15.64
N LEU A 39 20.16 6.13 -14.51
CA LEU A 39 19.89 4.80 -13.93
C LEU A 39 20.17 3.64 -14.91
N VAL A 40 19.13 2.90 -15.30
CA VAL A 40 19.18 1.72 -16.17
C VAL A 40 19.70 2.08 -17.57
N PHE A 41 19.56 3.34 -17.98
CA PHE A 41 20.02 3.85 -19.27
C PHE A 41 21.40 4.53 -19.22
N GLY A 42 22.09 4.48 -18.06
CA GLY A 42 23.43 5.06 -17.89
C GLY A 42 24.55 4.35 -18.66
N PHE A 43 24.26 3.21 -19.30
CA PHE A 43 25.19 2.51 -20.18
C PHE A 43 25.37 3.19 -21.56
N GLY A 44 24.65 4.29 -21.81
CA GLY A 44 24.69 5.05 -23.06
C GLY A 44 23.73 4.44 -24.10
N LEU A 45 22.64 5.15 -24.40
CA LEU A 45 21.66 4.75 -25.40
C LEU A 45 22.12 5.15 -26.83
N GLY A 46 23.04 6.10 -26.93
CA GLY A 46 23.59 6.55 -28.21
C GLY A 46 22.49 7.04 -29.17
N PRO A 47 22.52 6.67 -30.47
CA PRO A 47 21.52 7.12 -31.44
C PRO A 47 20.13 6.51 -31.21
N ALA A 48 20.00 5.48 -30.36
CA ALA A 48 18.71 4.89 -30.01
C ALA A 48 17.94 5.72 -28.96
N ARG A 49 18.59 6.69 -28.29
CA ARG A 49 18.00 7.55 -27.27
C ARG A 49 16.66 8.20 -27.65
N PRO A 50 16.51 8.91 -28.79
CA PRO A 50 15.23 9.51 -29.16
C PRO A 50 14.16 8.47 -29.47
N TRP A 51 14.52 7.30 -29.99
CA TRP A 51 13.59 6.21 -30.28
C TRP A 51 13.05 5.58 -29.00
N VAL A 52 13.93 5.32 -28.02
CA VAL A 52 13.55 4.73 -26.73
C VAL A 52 12.72 5.72 -25.90
N ALA A 53 13.15 6.98 -25.81
CA ALA A 53 12.38 8.02 -25.13
C ALA A 53 11.03 8.28 -25.82
N GLY A 54 11.01 8.34 -27.15
CA GLY A 54 9.80 8.50 -27.95
C GLY A 54 8.83 7.33 -27.81
N PHE A 55 9.33 6.09 -27.71
CA PHE A 55 8.52 4.91 -27.47
C PHE A 55 7.80 4.98 -26.11
N PHE A 56 8.53 5.28 -25.03
CA PHE A 56 7.91 5.42 -23.71
C PHE A 56 6.93 6.60 -23.63
N ALA A 57 7.30 7.75 -24.20
CA ALA A 57 6.41 8.90 -24.27
C ALA A 57 5.14 8.57 -25.08
N GLY A 58 5.28 7.85 -26.19
CA GLY A 58 4.17 7.38 -27.01
C GLY A 58 3.24 6.43 -26.27
N LEU A 59 3.77 5.46 -25.52
CA LEU A 59 2.97 4.56 -24.68
C LEU A 59 2.20 5.32 -23.59
N GLY A 60 2.84 6.30 -22.94
CA GLY A 60 2.17 7.16 -21.95
C GLY A 60 1.06 8.00 -22.59
N ALA A 61 1.33 8.63 -23.73
CA ALA A 61 0.36 9.45 -24.45
C ALA A 61 -0.83 8.63 -24.96
N LEU A 62 -0.60 7.42 -25.50
CA LEU A 62 -1.65 6.50 -25.93
C LEU A 62 -2.49 6.03 -24.74
N GLY A 63 -1.88 5.70 -23.61
CA GLY A 63 -2.59 5.34 -22.38
C GLY A 63 -3.51 6.46 -21.87
N ALA A 64 -3.04 7.71 -21.90
CA ALA A 64 -3.83 8.88 -21.57
C ALA A 64 -4.94 9.15 -22.59
N LEU A 65 -4.66 8.97 -23.89
CA LEU A 65 -5.65 9.17 -24.95
C LEU A 65 -6.79 8.15 -24.84
N PHE A 66 -6.48 6.87 -24.64
CA PHE A 66 -7.50 5.84 -24.42
C PHE A 66 -8.31 6.09 -23.16
N SER A 67 -7.67 6.60 -22.12
CA SER A 67 -8.31 6.99 -20.86
C SER A 67 -9.32 8.13 -21.01
N LEU A 68 -9.06 9.09 -21.92
CA LEU A 68 -9.93 10.23 -22.20
C LEU A 68 -11.06 9.90 -23.19
N VAL A 69 -10.77 9.12 -24.24
CA VAL A 69 -11.71 8.87 -25.34
C VAL A 69 -12.56 7.63 -25.10
N PHE A 70 -11.98 6.55 -24.56
CA PHE A 70 -12.68 5.29 -24.35
C PHE A 70 -12.10 4.49 -23.17
N PRO A 71 -12.44 4.84 -21.91
CA PRO A 71 -11.81 4.27 -20.73
C PRO A 71 -11.95 2.74 -20.63
N LYS A 72 -13.00 2.17 -21.22
CA LYS A 72 -13.25 0.72 -21.27
C LYS A 72 -12.19 -0.06 -22.06
N ALA A 73 -11.46 0.56 -23.00
CA ALA A 73 -10.34 -0.10 -23.69
C ALA A 73 -9.16 -0.40 -22.76
N ASN A 74 -9.00 0.36 -21.66
CA ASN A 74 -7.94 0.13 -20.68
C ASN A 74 -8.27 -0.99 -19.68
N LEU A 75 -9.50 -1.51 -19.67
CA LEU A 75 -9.93 -2.56 -18.74
C LEU A 75 -9.06 -3.84 -18.78
N PRO A 76 -8.79 -4.48 -19.94
CA PRO A 76 -7.97 -5.69 -19.98
C PRO A 76 -6.53 -5.43 -19.50
N ILE A 77 -5.96 -4.27 -19.82
CA ILE A 77 -4.61 -3.86 -19.40
C ILE A 77 -4.58 -3.66 -17.89
N TYR A 78 -5.57 -2.92 -17.36
CA TYR A 78 -5.71 -2.68 -15.92
C TYR A 78 -5.85 -4.00 -15.15
N VAL A 79 -6.73 -4.90 -15.60
CA VAL A 79 -6.95 -6.19 -14.95
C VAL A 79 -5.68 -7.05 -14.99
N GLY A 80 -5.04 -7.17 -16.16
CA GLY A 80 -3.82 -7.94 -16.31
C GLY A 80 -2.70 -7.44 -15.39
N LEU A 81 -2.45 -6.13 -15.39
CA LEU A 81 -1.44 -5.53 -14.52
C LEU A 81 -1.80 -5.64 -13.04
N SER A 82 -3.08 -5.49 -12.68
CA SER A 82 -3.53 -5.65 -11.29
C SER A 82 -3.31 -7.07 -10.78
N VAL A 83 -3.57 -8.08 -11.61
CA VAL A 83 -3.29 -9.49 -11.27
C VAL A 83 -1.80 -9.73 -11.09
N VAL A 84 -0.96 -9.19 -11.98
CA VAL A 84 0.51 -9.31 -11.87
C VAL A 84 1.05 -8.57 -10.65
N ALA A 85 0.47 -7.42 -10.28
CA ALA A 85 0.88 -6.63 -9.13
C ALA A 85 0.36 -7.18 -7.79
N TYR A 86 -0.62 -8.08 -7.79
CA TYR A 86 -1.22 -8.62 -6.57
C TYR A 86 -0.20 -9.23 -5.59
N PRO A 87 0.77 -10.08 -6.01
CA PRO A 87 1.79 -10.62 -5.10
C PRO A 87 2.66 -9.53 -4.47
N ILE A 88 2.92 -8.44 -5.20
CA ILE A 88 3.67 -7.28 -4.69
C ILE A 88 2.90 -6.63 -3.54
N GLY A 89 1.58 -6.46 -3.70
CA GLY A 89 0.71 -5.94 -2.64
C GLY A 89 0.74 -6.80 -1.37
N LEU A 90 0.75 -8.13 -1.54
CA LEU A 90 0.86 -9.06 -0.40
C LEU A 90 2.19 -8.88 0.34
N VAL A 91 3.30 -8.87 -0.38
CA VAL A 91 4.62 -8.68 0.23
C VAL A 91 4.70 -7.31 0.90
N LEU A 92 4.24 -6.26 0.24
CA LEU A 92 4.25 -4.91 0.77
C LEU A 92 3.44 -4.79 2.05
N ALA A 93 2.25 -5.39 2.12
CA ALA A 93 1.43 -5.40 3.33
C ALA A 93 2.16 -6.08 4.50
N ASN A 94 2.82 -7.21 4.26
CA ASN A 94 3.63 -7.91 5.26
C ASN A 94 4.85 -7.09 5.69
N VAL A 95 5.52 -6.43 4.75
CA VAL A 95 6.68 -5.57 5.03
C VAL A 95 6.26 -4.35 5.87
N ILE A 96 5.16 -3.69 5.52
CA ILE A 96 4.64 -2.54 6.29
C ILE A 96 4.26 -2.99 7.69
N LEU A 97 3.53 -4.10 7.81
CA LEU A 97 3.16 -4.65 9.12
C LEU A 97 4.39 -5.00 9.95
N GLY A 98 5.39 -5.66 9.35
CA GLY A 98 6.66 -5.97 9.98
C GLY A 98 7.43 -4.72 10.40
N ALA A 99 7.51 -3.71 9.54
CA ALA A 99 8.17 -2.44 9.83
C ALA A 99 7.50 -1.69 10.99
N LEU A 100 6.16 -1.64 11.03
CA LEU A 100 5.43 -1.05 12.15
C LEU A 100 5.62 -1.87 13.44
N PHE A 101 5.53 -3.19 13.35
CA PHE A 101 5.65 -4.05 14.52
C PHE A 101 7.06 -4.00 15.13
N TYR A 102 8.10 -4.14 14.31
CA TYR A 102 9.48 -4.17 14.79
C TYR A 102 10.09 -2.77 14.95
N GLY A 103 9.65 -1.79 14.17
CA GLY A 103 10.17 -0.42 14.21
C GLY A 103 9.47 0.47 15.23
N LEU A 104 8.22 0.20 15.59
CA LEU A 104 7.46 1.03 16.53
C LEU A 104 6.97 0.24 17.74
N ILE A 105 6.23 -0.85 17.53
CA ILE A 105 5.56 -1.57 18.64
C ILE A 105 6.58 -2.25 19.57
N THR A 106 7.54 -2.97 18.97
CA THR A 106 8.57 -3.72 19.69
C THR A 106 9.49 -2.82 20.52
N PRO A 107 10.05 -1.71 20.00
CA PRO A 107 10.88 -0.82 20.82
C PRO A 107 10.09 -0.16 21.95
N VAL A 108 8.83 0.22 21.73
CA VAL A 108 7.96 0.73 22.81
C VAL A 108 7.79 -0.33 23.91
N GLY A 109 7.51 -1.57 23.53
CA GLY A 109 7.42 -2.69 24.46
C GLY A 109 8.75 -2.97 25.20
N LEU A 110 9.89 -2.83 24.51
CA LEU A 110 11.21 -2.99 25.10
C LEU A 110 11.50 -1.88 26.11
N VAL A 111 11.16 -0.62 25.80
CA VAL A 111 11.26 0.51 26.74
C VAL A 111 10.41 0.26 27.98
N PHE A 112 9.16 -0.18 27.83
CA PHE A 112 8.31 -0.52 28.98
C PHE A 112 8.91 -1.65 29.82
N ARG A 113 9.52 -2.65 29.18
CA ARG A 113 10.23 -3.73 29.87
C ARG A 113 11.45 -3.22 30.64
N LEU A 114 12.25 -2.32 30.06
CA LEU A 114 13.41 -1.70 30.69
C LEU A 114 13.02 -0.80 31.87
N MET A 115 11.90 -0.09 31.76
CA MET A 115 11.33 0.73 32.84
C MET A 115 10.59 -0.09 33.90
N ALA A 116 10.64 -1.44 33.83
CA ALA A 116 9.90 -2.36 34.69
C ALA A 116 8.38 -2.08 34.77
N ARG A 117 7.81 -1.40 33.76
CA ARG A 117 6.41 -1.00 33.71
C ARG A 117 5.58 -2.14 33.16
N ASP A 118 4.91 -2.87 34.05
CA ASP A 118 4.00 -3.96 33.68
C ASP A 118 2.54 -3.49 33.62
N SER A 119 2.22 -2.66 32.62
CA SER A 119 0.85 -2.15 32.45
C SER A 119 -0.18 -3.22 32.10
N LEU A 120 0.26 -4.41 31.68
CA LEU A 120 -0.60 -5.53 31.33
C LEU A 120 -0.66 -6.59 32.44
N LYS A 121 -0.03 -6.35 33.60
CA LYS A 121 0.04 -7.28 34.75
C LYS A 121 0.35 -8.72 34.33
N ARG A 122 1.36 -8.88 33.48
CA ARG A 122 1.72 -10.19 32.89
C ARG A 122 2.61 -11.02 33.81
N LYS A 123 3.15 -10.44 34.87
CA LYS A 123 3.92 -11.17 35.88
C LYS A 123 3.02 -12.19 36.58
N PHE A 124 3.52 -13.41 36.69
CA PHE A 124 2.85 -14.48 37.43
C PHE A 124 2.98 -14.21 38.93
N GLU A 125 1.85 -14.16 39.62
CA GLU A 125 1.74 -13.96 41.07
C GLU A 125 1.28 -15.28 41.71
N PRO A 126 2.20 -16.12 42.21
CA PRO A 126 1.87 -17.45 42.74
C PRO A 126 1.04 -17.42 44.04
N GLU A 127 1.09 -16.31 44.78
CA GLU A 127 0.34 -16.11 46.02
C GLU A 127 -1.04 -15.48 45.79
N ALA A 128 -1.36 -15.07 44.55
CA ALA A 128 -2.64 -14.47 44.23
C ALA A 128 -3.75 -15.51 44.28
N ARG A 129 -4.76 -15.27 45.13
CA ARG A 129 -5.95 -16.14 45.22
C ARG A 129 -6.75 -16.16 43.91
N THR A 130 -6.75 -15.05 43.17
CA THR A 130 -7.45 -14.89 41.88
C THR A 130 -6.83 -13.73 41.09
N TYR A 131 -6.77 -13.83 39.76
CA TYR A 131 -6.38 -12.72 38.85
C TYR A 131 -7.55 -11.83 38.42
N TRP A 132 -8.76 -12.04 38.98
CA TRP A 132 -9.92 -11.23 38.64
C TRP A 132 -9.73 -9.79 39.14
N GLU A 133 -9.79 -8.84 38.21
CA GLU A 133 -9.85 -7.41 38.54
C GLU A 133 -11.32 -6.97 38.71
N GLN A 134 -11.59 -6.12 39.69
CA GLN A 134 -12.90 -5.50 39.80
C GLN A 134 -13.16 -4.65 38.55
N SER A 135 -14.23 -4.99 37.83
CA SER A 135 -14.72 -4.16 36.73
C SER A 135 -14.99 -2.74 37.25
N LYS A 136 -14.55 -1.72 36.51
CA LYS A 136 -14.87 -0.32 36.84
C LYS A 136 -16.39 -0.18 36.98
N LYS A 137 -16.84 0.31 38.14
CA LYS A 137 -18.27 0.40 38.49
C LYS A 137 -19.08 1.20 37.46
N ASN A 138 -20.22 0.60 37.09
CA ASN A 138 -21.40 1.12 36.37
C ASN A 138 -21.20 2.34 35.46
N ARG A 139 -21.01 2.07 34.16
CA ARG A 139 -21.57 2.96 33.14
C ARG A 139 -23.10 2.85 33.22
N SER A 140 -23.80 3.98 33.22
CA SER A 140 -25.28 3.96 33.22
C SER A 140 -25.77 3.25 31.95
N LEU A 141 -26.94 2.61 32.02
CA LEU A 141 -27.53 1.95 30.85
C LEU A 141 -27.70 2.92 29.68
N GLU A 142 -27.95 4.21 29.94
CA GLU A 142 -28.01 5.24 28.90
C GLU A 142 -26.69 5.43 28.14
N SER A 143 -25.54 5.12 28.75
CA SER A 143 -24.23 5.20 28.09
C SER A 143 -24.09 4.21 26.93
N TYR A 144 -24.86 3.12 26.92
CA TYR A 144 -24.84 2.15 25.82
C TYR A 144 -25.57 2.68 24.58
N PHE A 145 -26.53 3.60 24.75
CA PHE A 145 -27.30 4.18 23.66
C PHE A 145 -26.63 5.41 23.01
N LYS A 146 -25.51 5.89 23.56
CA LYS A 146 -24.72 7.01 23.03
C LYS A 146 -23.36 6.49 22.55
N GLN A 147 -23.37 5.80 21.41
CA GLN A 147 -22.16 5.22 20.81
C GLN A 147 -21.39 6.16 19.88
N PHE A 148 -21.94 7.35 19.59
CA PHE A 148 -21.35 8.37 18.71
C PHE A 148 -21.46 9.75 19.35
#